data_AF-A0A963M9D2-F1
#
_entry.id   AF-A0A963M9D2-F1
#
_cell.length_a   1.000
_cell.length_b   1.000
_cell.length_c   1.000
_cell.angle_alpha   90.00
_cell.angle_beta   90.00
_cell.angle_gamma   90.00
#
_symmetry.space_group_name_H-M   'P 1'
#
loop_
_entity.id
_entity.type
_entity.pdbx_description
1 polymer ?
#
loop_
_entity_poly.entity_id
_entity_poly.type
_entity_poly.pdbx_seq_one_letter_code
_entity_poly.pdbx_strand_id
1 'polypeptide(L)'
;QYCPDCDVPIEPQSAASISARIQKEHKGTRITLLAPLVLARKGYYTDLAKWAAGRGFKHLRVDGELLPTKPWPRLNRFKEHTIELPVAQIAVQVPNDGSLQRNLERALDFGKGVVHVVALDGEFTNKRGQVFSTRRSCPSCGTSFSELDPRLFSFNSKHGWCEGCFGTGVTLPDFDAEQSGEEASWRDT
;
A
#
# COMPACT_ATOMS: atom_id res chain seq x y z
N GLN A 1 16.76 -10.20 2.51
CA GLN A 1 15.64 -9.83 3.39
C GLN A 1 14.92 -11.11 3.75
N TYR A 2 14.49 -11.26 5.00
CA TYR A 2 13.81 -12.45 5.50
C TYR A 2 12.39 -12.11 5.92
N CYS A 3 11.50 -13.09 5.86
CA CYS A 3 10.16 -12.98 6.43
C CYS A 3 10.28 -12.99 7.96
N PRO A 4 9.72 -12.01 8.69
CA PRO A 4 9.83 -11.96 10.15
C PRO A 4 9.13 -13.13 10.84
N ASP A 5 8.08 -13.70 10.23
CA ASP A 5 7.28 -14.77 10.82
C ASP A 5 7.82 -16.17 10.53
N CYS A 6 8.50 -16.33 9.38
CA CYS A 6 8.93 -17.64 8.89
C CYS A 6 10.45 -17.81 8.85
N ASP A 7 11.21 -16.72 8.99
CA ASP A 7 12.67 -16.68 8.90
C ASP A 7 13.24 -17.32 7.61
N VAL A 8 12.49 -17.20 6.51
CA VAL A 8 12.91 -17.66 5.18
C VAL A 8 13.23 -16.47 4.27
N PRO A 9 14.15 -16.62 3.29
CA PRO A 9 14.45 -15.56 2.35
C PRO A 9 13.21 -15.18 1.54
N ILE A 10 13.04 -13.88 1.31
CA ILE A 10 11.98 -13.33 0.47
C ILE A 10 12.37 -13.50 -1.00
N GLU A 11 11.44 -14.02 -1.79
CA GLU A 11 11.64 -14.40 -3.19
C GLU A 11 10.59 -13.75 -4.12
N PRO A 12 10.86 -13.69 -5.43
CA PRO A 12 9.85 -13.36 -6.43
C PRO A 12 8.72 -14.39 -6.49
N GLN A 13 7.51 -13.97 -6.84
CA GLN A 13 6.37 -14.86 -7.12
C GLN A 13 5.67 -14.46 -8.42
N SER A 14 5.00 -15.42 -9.04
CA SER A 14 4.29 -15.19 -10.30
C SER A 14 2.95 -14.48 -10.11
N ALA A 15 2.49 -13.76 -11.15
CA ALA A 15 1.15 -13.18 -11.16
C ALA A 15 0.04 -14.27 -11.04
N ALA A 16 0.29 -15.47 -11.57
CA ALA A 16 -0.60 -16.62 -11.42
C ALA A 16 -0.71 -17.07 -9.95
N SER A 17 0.41 -17.11 -9.23
CA SER A 17 0.45 -17.42 -7.79
C SER A 17 -0.34 -16.39 -6.97
N ILE A 18 -0.15 -15.10 -7.28
CA ILE A 18 -0.93 -14.00 -6.66
C ILE A 18 -2.42 -14.17 -6.95
N SER A 19 -2.79 -14.42 -8.21
CA SER A 19 -4.18 -14.63 -8.63
C SER A 19 -4.82 -15.79 -7.88
N ALA A 20 -4.14 -16.95 -7.81
CA ALA A 20 -4.62 -18.12 -7.09
C ALA A 20 -4.83 -17.84 -5.60
N ARG A 21 -3.92 -17.08 -4.98
CA ARG A 21 -4.05 -16.67 -3.58
C ARG A 21 -5.24 -15.73 -3.37
N ILE A 22 -5.40 -14.71 -4.21
CA ILE A 22 -6.56 -13.81 -4.16
C ILE A 22 -7.87 -14.60 -4.30
N GLN A 23 -7.93 -15.56 -5.23
CA GLN A 23 -9.11 -16.41 -5.41
C GLN A 23 -9.44 -17.22 -4.15
N LYS A 24 -8.42 -17.74 -3.46
CA LYS A 24 -8.58 -18.52 -2.23
C LYS A 24 -9.05 -17.66 -1.07
N GLU A 25 -8.41 -16.51 -0.86
CA GLU A 25 -8.64 -15.64 0.31
C GLU A 25 -9.93 -14.81 0.19
N HIS A 26 -10.29 -14.39 -1.03
CA HIS A 26 -11.38 -13.45 -1.27
C HIS A 26 -12.62 -14.10 -1.91
N LYS A 27 -12.72 -15.44 -1.91
CA LYS A 27 -13.82 -16.19 -2.53
C LYS A 27 -15.19 -15.68 -2.08
N GLY A 28 -16.04 -15.33 -3.04
CA GLY A 28 -17.39 -14.84 -2.78
C GLY A 28 -17.48 -13.35 -2.41
N THR A 29 -16.36 -12.63 -2.37
CA THR A 29 -16.34 -11.19 -2.09
C THR A 29 -16.10 -10.38 -3.37
N ARG A 30 -16.43 -9.09 -3.33
CA ARG A 30 -15.96 -8.14 -4.36
C ARG A 30 -14.70 -7.48 -3.85
N ILE A 31 -13.70 -7.37 -4.71
CA ILE A 31 -12.43 -6.71 -4.40
C ILE A 31 -12.20 -5.56 -5.37
N THR A 32 -11.36 -4.62 -4.96
CA THR A 32 -10.76 -3.62 -5.84
C THR A 32 -9.27 -3.85 -5.91
N LEU A 33 -8.76 -3.94 -7.14
CA LEU A 33 -7.34 -3.97 -7.45
C LEU A 33 -6.83 -2.55 -7.60
N LEU A 34 -5.88 -2.18 -6.75
CA LEU A 34 -5.29 -0.85 -6.65
C LEU A 34 -3.82 -0.93 -7.06
N ALA A 35 -3.41 -0.14 -8.03
CA ALA A 35 -1.99 -0.01 -8.37
C ALA A 35 -1.38 1.17 -7.58
N PRO A 36 -0.43 0.93 -6.65
CA PRO A 36 0.21 2.01 -5.91
C PRO A 36 1.11 2.82 -6.84
N LEU A 37 0.77 4.09 -7.04
CA LEU A 37 1.54 5.01 -7.89
C LEU A 37 2.51 5.86 -7.05
N VAL A 38 2.10 6.20 -5.83
CA VAL A 38 2.86 7.01 -4.87
C VAL A 38 2.65 6.43 -3.48
N LEU A 39 3.73 6.22 -2.73
CA LEU A 39 3.69 5.69 -1.37
C LEU A 39 4.39 6.65 -0.41
N ALA A 40 3.61 7.28 0.48
CA ALA A 40 4.10 8.19 1.52
C ALA A 40 5.14 9.20 1.01
N ARG A 41 4.80 9.98 -0.03
CA ARG A 41 5.66 11.03 -0.58
C ARG A 41 4.94 12.38 -0.59
N LYS A 42 5.72 13.46 -0.48
CA LYS A 42 5.24 14.84 -0.49
C LYS A 42 5.06 15.34 -1.93
N GLY A 43 3.96 16.03 -2.24
CA GLY A 43 3.76 16.60 -3.57
C GLY A 43 2.32 17.02 -3.89
N TYR A 44 2.15 17.71 -5.02
CA TYR A 44 0.83 18.12 -5.53
C TYR A 44 0.16 17.09 -6.44
N TYR A 45 0.96 16.28 -7.14
CA TYR A 45 0.53 15.19 -8.03
C TYR A 45 -0.44 15.60 -9.15
N THR A 46 -0.42 16.86 -9.59
CA THR A 46 -1.26 17.37 -10.67
C THR A 46 -1.00 16.66 -12.00
N ASP A 47 0.25 16.36 -12.33
CA ASP A 47 0.58 15.69 -13.59
C ASP A 47 0.24 14.19 -13.56
N LEU A 48 0.30 13.57 -12.38
CA LEU A 48 -0.17 12.21 -12.16
C LEU A 48 -1.69 12.12 -12.40
N ALA A 49 -2.45 13.07 -11.86
CA ALA A 49 -3.89 13.14 -12.08
C ALA A 49 -4.25 13.36 -13.55
N LYS A 50 -3.54 14.26 -14.26
CA LYS A 50 -3.69 14.45 -15.71
C LYS A 50 -3.37 13.18 -16.49
N TRP A 51 -2.29 12.48 -16.14
CA TRP A 51 -1.90 11.20 -16.73
C TRP A 51 -2.99 10.14 -16.57
N ALA A 52 -3.60 10.05 -15.37
CA ALA A 52 -4.67 9.11 -15.07
C ALA A 52 -5.95 9.45 -15.85
N ALA A 53 -6.33 10.74 -15.86
CA ALA A 53 -7.46 11.23 -16.65
C ALA A 53 -7.29 10.96 -18.15
N GLY A 54 -6.09 11.19 -18.70
CA GLY A 54 -5.76 10.91 -20.10
C GLY A 54 -5.84 9.43 -20.47
N ARG A 55 -5.80 8.52 -19.48
CA ARG A 55 -6.01 7.07 -19.64
C ARG A 55 -7.44 6.62 -19.36
N GLY A 56 -8.37 7.56 -19.12
CA GLY A 56 -9.78 7.30 -18.87
C GLY A 56 -10.14 7.01 -17.42
N PHE A 57 -9.20 7.13 -16.47
CA PHE A 57 -9.49 6.94 -15.05
C PHE A 57 -10.12 8.21 -14.46
N LYS A 58 -11.33 8.07 -13.91
CA LYS A 58 -12.10 9.18 -13.34
C LYS A 58 -11.71 9.52 -11.90
N HIS A 59 -11.14 8.56 -11.17
CA HIS A 59 -10.79 8.71 -9.75
C HIS A 59 -9.42 8.11 -9.46
N LEU A 60 -8.76 8.68 -8.46
CA LEU A 60 -7.60 8.11 -7.77
C LEU A 60 -7.97 7.95 -6.29
N ARG A 61 -7.42 6.93 -5.64
CA ARG A 61 -7.53 6.81 -4.19
C ARG A 61 -6.35 7.54 -3.57
N VAL A 62 -6.60 8.61 -2.82
CA VAL A 62 -5.61 9.45 -2.16
C VAL A 62 -5.83 9.36 -0.67
N ASP A 63 -4.83 8.89 0.08
CA ASP A 63 -4.88 8.76 1.54
C ASP A 63 -6.11 8.01 2.08
N GLY A 64 -6.60 7.04 1.31
CA GLY A 64 -7.79 6.27 1.66
C GLY A 64 -9.10 6.75 1.02
N GLU A 65 -9.13 7.96 0.46
CA GLU A 65 -10.34 8.59 -0.11
C GLU A 65 -10.33 8.58 -1.64
N LEU A 66 -11.49 8.38 -2.28
CA LEU A 66 -11.60 8.49 -3.73
C LEU A 66 -11.76 9.96 -4.16
N LEU A 67 -10.75 10.48 -4.84
CA LEU A 67 -10.73 11.85 -5.36
C LEU A 67 -10.85 11.84 -6.89
N PRO A 68 -11.58 12.79 -7.50
CA PRO A 68 -11.72 12.87 -8.95
C PRO A 68 -10.40 13.29 -9.60
N THR A 69 -10.08 12.71 -10.77
CA THR A 69 -8.91 13.11 -11.57
C THR A 69 -9.12 14.43 -12.30
N LYS A 70 -10.38 14.85 -12.49
CA LYS A 70 -10.77 16.12 -13.12
C LYS A 70 -12.14 16.60 -12.59
N PRO A 71 -12.24 17.78 -11.94
CA PRO A 71 -11.13 18.64 -11.51
C PRO A 71 -10.30 17.99 -10.38
N TRP A 72 -8.98 18.16 -10.42
CA TRP A 72 -8.09 17.61 -9.38
C TRP A 72 -8.06 18.51 -8.13
N PRO A 73 -8.29 17.97 -6.92
CA PRO A 73 -8.20 18.75 -5.69
C PRO A 73 -6.74 19.16 -5.40
N ARG A 74 -6.57 20.30 -4.72
CA ARG A 74 -5.25 20.81 -4.37
C ARG A 74 -4.71 20.08 -3.13
N LEU A 75 -3.87 19.08 -3.34
CA LEU A 75 -3.16 18.39 -2.26
C LEU A 75 -2.14 19.29 -1.56
N ASN A 76 -1.88 19.02 -0.28
CA ASN A 76 -0.90 19.76 0.50
C ASN A 76 0.51 19.23 0.23
N ARG A 77 1.30 19.98 -0.55
CA ARG A 77 2.67 19.58 -0.92
C ARG A 77 3.62 19.25 0.24
N PHE A 78 3.33 19.67 1.47
CA PHE A 78 4.20 19.43 2.63
C PHE A 78 3.80 18.18 3.41
N LYS A 79 2.61 17.63 3.15
CA LYS A 79 2.14 16.37 3.73
C LYS A 79 2.53 15.21 2.81
N GLU A 80 2.82 14.07 3.41
CA GLU A 80 3.01 12.84 2.67
C GLU A 80 1.64 12.30 2.24
N HIS A 81 1.58 11.82 1.00
CA HIS A 81 0.40 11.26 0.39
C HIS A 81 0.69 9.85 -0.12
N THR A 82 -0.31 8.98 -0.03
CA THR A 82 -0.37 7.69 -0.72
C THR A 82 -1.43 7.79 -1.81
N ILE A 83 -1.03 7.52 -3.06
CA ILE A 83 -1.91 7.61 -4.23
C ILE A 83 -1.92 6.28 -4.95
N GLU A 84 -3.11 5.73 -5.10
CA GLU A 84 -3.36 4.45 -5.73
C GLU A 84 -4.35 4.62 -6.88
N LEU A 85 -4.15 3.87 -7.96
CA LEU A 85 -5.03 3.82 -9.11
C LEU A 85 -6.02 2.66 -8.97
N PRO A 86 -7.34 2.92 -8.90
CA PRO A 86 -8.36 1.87 -8.97
C PRO A 86 -8.41 1.28 -10.38
N VAL A 87 -7.77 0.12 -10.57
CA VAL A 87 -7.65 -0.51 -11.90
C VAL A 87 -8.92 -1.26 -12.27
N ALA A 88 -9.44 -2.05 -11.34
CA ALA A 88 -10.66 -2.83 -11.56
C ALA A 88 -11.33 -3.19 -10.24
N GLN A 89 -12.66 -3.30 -10.29
CA GLN A 89 -13.46 -3.91 -9.24
C GLN A 89 -14.00 -5.24 -9.75
N ILE A 90 -13.74 -6.32 -9.03
CA ILE A 90 -13.97 -7.69 -9.51
C ILE A 90 -14.71 -8.48 -8.44
N ALA A 91 -15.74 -9.23 -8.84
CA ALA A 91 -16.34 -10.25 -7.99
C ALA A 91 -15.48 -11.52 -8.07
N VAL A 92 -14.96 -11.99 -6.94
CA VAL A 92 -14.12 -13.18 -6.89
C VAL A 92 -15.03 -14.41 -6.83
N GLN A 93 -15.29 -15.00 -7.99
CA GLN A 93 -16.15 -16.17 -8.15
C GLN A 93 -15.41 -17.30 -8.88
N VAL A 94 -15.89 -18.54 -8.71
CA VAL A 94 -15.40 -19.72 -9.42
C VAL A 94 -16.60 -20.35 -10.15
N PRO A 95 -16.52 -20.62 -11.47
CA PRO A 95 -15.37 -20.39 -12.36
C PRO A 95 -15.16 -18.90 -12.66
N ASN A 96 -13.90 -18.48 -12.76
CA ASN A 96 -13.52 -17.14 -13.16
C ASN A 96 -13.26 -17.13 -14.68
N ASP A 97 -13.81 -16.16 -15.40
CA ASP A 97 -13.64 -15.95 -16.85
C ASP A 97 -12.25 -15.41 -17.25
N GLY A 98 -11.27 -15.51 -16.34
CA GLY A 98 -9.94 -14.92 -16.45
C GLY A 98 -9.91 -13.41 -16.21
N SER A 99 -11.03 -12.77 -15.84
CA SER A 99 -11.07 -11.32 -15.57
C SER A 99 -10.13 -10.92 -14.45
N LEU A 100 -10.03 -11.72 -13.38
CA LEU A 100 -9.10 -11.44 -12.30
C LEU A 100 -7.65 -11.40 -12.80
N GLN A 101 -7.24 -12.39 -13.60
CA GLN A 101 -5.87 -12.48 -14.07
C GLN A 101 -5.50 -11.31 -14.99
N ARG A 102 -6.35 -10.98 -15.97
CA ARG A 102 -6.11 -9.86 -16.89
C ARG A 102 -6.01 -8.51 -16.15
N ASN A 103 -6.91 -8.27 -15.21
CA ASN A 103 -6.91 -7.01 -14.46
C ASN A 103 -5.78 -6.96 -13.41
N LEU A 104 -5.40 -8.10 -12.83
CA LEU A 104 -4.25 -8.21 -11.94
C LEU A 104 -2.95 -7.89 -12.68
N GLU A 105 -2.74 -8.45 -13.87
CA GLU A 105 -1.57 -8.14 -14.69
C GLU A 105 -1.49 -6.64 -15.00
N ARG A 106 -2.62 -6.02 -15.38
CA ARG A 106 -2.69 -4.57 -15.61
C ARG A 106 -2.39 -3.75 -14.34
N ALA A 107 -2.88 -4.20 -13.18
CA ALA A 107 -2.61 -3.52 -11.92
C ALA A 107 -1.15 -3.63 -11.49
N LEU A 108 -0.55 -4.81 -11.66
CA LEU A 108 0.86 -5.04 -11.43
C LEU A 108 1.73 -4.20 -12.38
N ASP A 109 1.34 -4.03 -13.65
CA ASP A 109 2.07 -3.18 -14.60
C ASP A 109 2.11 -1.71 -14.13
N PHE A 110 0.94 -1.13 -13.82
CA PHE A 110 0.89 0.24 -13.28
C PHE A 110 1.62 0.40 -11.94
N GLY A 111 1.53 -0.60 -11.06
CA GLY A 111 2.14 -0.62 -9.74
C GLY A 111 3.58 -1.14 -9.71
N LYS A 112 4.21 -1.32 -10.88
CA LYS A 112 5.61 -1.79 -11.02
C LYS A 112 5.91 -3.11 -10.31
N GLY A 113 4.97 -4.04 -10.37
CA GLY A 113 5.03 -5.36 -9.74
C GLY A 113 4.38 -5.43 -8.35
N VAL A 114 3.75 -4.35 -7.88
CA VAL A 114 2.99 -4.31 -6.63
C VAL A 114 1.52 -4.01 -6.93
N VAL A 115 0.63 -4.65 -6.17
CA VAL A 115 -0.81 -4.37 -6.20
C VAL A 115 -1.33 -4.40 -4.77
N HIS A 116 -2.24 -3.49 -4.45
CA HIS A 116 -3.01 -3.52 -3.22
C HIS A 116 -4.42 -4.05 -3.51
N VAL A 117 -4.90 -4.95 -2.66
CA VAL A 117 -6.23 -5.55 -2.78
C VAL A 117 -7.06 -5.12 -1.59
N VAL A 118 -8.22 -4.55 -1.87
CA VAL A 118 -9.18 -4.12 -0.85
C VAL A 118 -10.48 -4.86 -1.08
N ALA A 119 -10.93 -5.61 -0.09
CA ALA A 119 -12.26 -6.23 -0.08
C ALA A 119 -13.34 -5.17 0.17
N LEU A 120 -14.48 -5.33 -0.49
CA LEU A 120 -15.64 -4.43 -0.44
C LEU A 120 -16.73 -4.90 0.53
N ASP A 121 -16.33 -5.67 1.52
CA ASP A 121 -17.12 -6.15 2.64
C ASP A 121 -17.38 -5.05 3.69
N GLY A 122 -17.70 -3.83 3.24
CA GLY A 122 -17.93 -2.65 4.08
C GLY A 122 -17.53 -1.33 3.40
N GLU A 123 -17.33 -0.27 4.20
CA GLU A 123 -16.91 1.04 3.69
C GLU A 123 -15.57 0.95 2.94
N PHE A 124 -15.56 1.44 1.70
CA PHE A 124 -14.38 1.54 0.82
C PHE A 124 -13.27 2.41 1.41
N THR A 125 -13.66 3.32 2.31
CA THR A 125 -12.85 4.31 2.99
C THR A 125 -12.14 3.69 4.20
N ASN A 126 -10.85 4.00 4.38
CA ASN A 126 -10.01 3.65 5.54
C ASN A 126 -9.51 2.19 5.72
N LYS A 127 -9.88 1.19 4.91
CA LYS A 127 -9.19 -0.12 4.96
C LYS A 127 -7.82 -0.05 4.29
N ARG A 128 -6.73 -0.34 5.02
CA ARG A 128 -5.40 -0.59 4.42
C ARG A 128 -5.50 -1.82 3.50
N GLY A 129 -5.13 -1.67 2.24
CA GLY A 129 -5.17 -2.79 1.29
C GLY A 129 -4.13 -3.87 1.61
N GLN A 130 -4.49 -5.12 1.37
CA GLN A 130 -3.54 -6.23 1.42
C GLN A 130 -2.55 -6.08 0.26
N VAL A 131 -1.25 -6.11 0.58
CA VAL A 131 -0.19 -5.96 -0.42
C VAL A 131 0.11 -7.31 -1.06
N PHE A 132 0.23 -7.31 -2.38
CA PHE A 132 0.81 -8.39 -3.16
C PHE A 132 1.95 -7.85 -4.03
N SER A 133 3.06 -8.59 -4.12
CA SER A 133 4.24 -8.19 -4.89
C SER A 133 4.79 -9.36 -5.68
N THR A 134 5.12 -9.14 -6.95
CA THR A 134 5.81 -10.14 -7.79
C THR A 134 7.28 -10.26 -7.47
N ARG A 135 7.87 -9.29 -6.76
CA ARG A 135 9.31 -9.25 -6.47
C ARG A 135 9.64 -9.72 -5.06
N ARG A 136 8.72 -9.54 -4.12
CA ARG A 136 8.99 -9.58 -2.69
C ARG A 136 7.88 -10.29 -1.94
N SER A 137 7.95 -11.63 -1.89
CA SER A 137 7.03 -12.48 -1.14
C SER A 137 7.76 -13.53 -0.31
N CYS A 138 7.20 -13.88 0.85
CA CYS A 138 7.65 -15.03 1.61
C CYS A 138 7.18 -16.33 0.90
N PRO A 139 8.07 -17.25 0.51
CA PRO A 139 7.68 -18.50 -0.15
C PRO A 139 6.91 -19.46 0.79
N SER A 140 7.05 -19.31 2.12
CA SER A 140 6.36 -20.14 3.12
C SER A 140 4.92 -19.70 3.37
N CYS A 141 4.71 -18.45 3.80
CA CYS A 141 3.38 -17.93 4.17
C CYS A 141 2.73 -17.06 3.08
N GLY A 142 3.43 -16.75 1.99
CA GLY A 142 2.97 -15.93 0.88
C GLY A 142 3.00 -14.42 1.14
N THR A 143 3.14 -13.97 2.40
CA THR A 143 3.11 -12.54 2.78
C THR A 143 4.01 -11.73 1.85
N SER A 144 3.43 -10.72 1.21
CA SER A 144 4.17 -9.83 0.32
C SER A 144 4.57 -8.56 1.03
N PHE A 145 5.71 -8.01 0.63
CA PHE A 145 6.30 -6.84 1.24
C PHE A 145 6.38 -5.70 0.22
N SER A 146 6.14 -4.48 0.69
CA SER A 146 6.41 -3.26 -0.07
C SER A 146 7.90 -3.14 -0.42
N GLU A 147 8.22 -2.27 -1.38
CA GLU A 147 9.62 -1.94 -1.70
C GLU A 147 10.35 -1.41 -0.46
N LEU A 148 11.64 -1.75 -0.36
CA LEU A 148 12.48 -1.20 0.71
C LEU A 148 12.71 0.29 0.44
N ASP A 149 12.23 1.12 1.36
CA ASP A 149 12.58 2.53 1.42
C ASP A 149 13.65 2.71 2.49
N PRO A 150 14.75 3.45 2.24
CA PRO A 150 15.76 3.74 3.27
C PRO A 150 15.18 4.30 4.57
N ARG A 151 14.03 5.00 4.50
CA ARG A 151 13.31 5.52 5.66
C ARG A 151 12.83 4.42 6.62
N LEU A 152 12.62 3.20 6.13
CA LEU A 152 12.26 2.03 6.95
C LEU A 152 13.38 1.61 7.91
N PHE A 153 14.61 2.06 7.68
CA PHE A 153 15.77 1.73 8.52
C PHE A 153 16.21 2.91 9.40
N SER A 154 15.47 4.01 9.38
CA SER A 154 15.76 5.20 10.19
C SER A 154 14.83 5.24 11.40
N PHE A 155 15.41 5.16 12.59
CA PHE A 155 14.67 5.37 13.85
C PHE A 155 14.16 6.81 14.00
N ASN A 156 14.77 7.76 13.27
CA ASN A 156 14.30 9.15 13.18
C ASN A 156 13.14 9.35 12.19
N SER A 157 12.65 8.28 11.57
CA SER A 157 11.52 8.35 10.66
C SER A 157 10.36 7.54 11.21
N LYS A 158 9.14 8.10 11.12
CA LYS A 158 7.92 7.37 11.43
C LYS A 158 7.70 6.07 10.65
N HIS A 159 8.47 5.88 9.57
CA HIS A 159 8.41 4.67 8.76
C HIS A 159 9.31 3.55 9.29
N GLY A 160 10.37 3.89 10.04
CA GLY A 160 11.37 2.93 10.52
C GLY A 160 11.43 2.81 12.04
N TRP A 161 10.77 3.70 12.77
CA TRP A 161 10.71 3.63 14.22
C TRP A 161 9.85 2.45 14.72
N CYS A 162 10.10 2.03 15.95
CA CYS A 162 9.21 1.10 16.64
C CYS A 162 7.96 1.83 17.10
N GLU A 163 6.76 1.30 16.83
CA GLU A 163 5.49 1.91 17.27
C GLU A 163 5.31 1.93 18.80
N GLY A 164 6.12 1.19 19.56
CA GLY A 164 6.07 1.16 21.02
C GLY A 164 7.02 2.14 21.74
N CYS A 165 8.07 2.61 21.07
CA CYS A 165 9.02 3.59 21.65
C CYS A 165 9.29 4.80 20.76
N PHE A 166 8.68 4.85 19.57
CA PHE A 166 8.79 5.95 18.63
C PHE A 166 10.25 6.34 18.33
N GLY A 167 11.13 5.33 18.22
CA GLY A 167 12.52 5.51 17.79
C GLY A 167 13.50 5.85 18.91
N THR A 168 12.99 6.17 20.11
CA THR A 168 13.80 6.59 21.26
C THR A 168 14.60 5.43 21.90
N GLY A 169 14.15 4.20 21.70
CA GLY A 169 14.68 3.00 22.34
C GLY A 169 14.17 2.75 23.77
N VAL A 170 13.33 3.63 24.32
CA VAL A 170 12.76 3.52 25.68
C VAL A 170 11.26 3.82 25.66
N THR A 171 10.48 3.13 26.49
CA THR A 171 9.05 3.44 26.63
C THR A 171 8.90 4.59 27.62
N LEU A 172 8.58 5.78 27.11
CA LEU A 172 8.32 6.97 27.92
C LEU A 172 6.81 7.09 28.16
N PRO A 173 6.35 7.24 29.41
CA PRO A 173 4.97 7.60 29.70
C PRO A 173 4.64 8.93 29.02
N ASP A 174 3.46 9.04 28.41
CA ASP A 174 2.96 10.24 27.74
C ASP A 174 3.74 10.69 26.48
N PHE A 175 4.62 9.85 25.92
CA PHE A 175 5.30 10.12 24.63
C PHE A 175 4.62 9.40 23.47
N ASP A 176 4.29 10.14 22.42
CA ASP A 176 3.62 9.60 21.23
C ASP A 176 4.27 9.96 19.89
N ALA A 177 3.63 9.54 18.80
CA ALA A 177 4.12 9.76 17.45
C ALA A 177 4.20 11.25 17.05
N GLU A 178 3.41 12.14 17.64
CA GLU A 178 3.44 13.56 17.28
C GLU A 178 4.68 14.27 17.84
N GLN A 179 5.32 13.68 18.86
CA GLN A 179 6.46 14.26 19.60
C GLN A 179 7.84 13.73 19.16
N SER A 180 7.93 12.91 18.09
CA SER A 180 9.25 12.51 17.56
C SER A 180 10.12 13.71 17.19
N GLY A 181 11.37 13.67 17.65
CA GLY A 181 12.38 14.69 17.38
C GLY A 181 12.60 15.67 18.54
N GLU A 182 11.76 15.63 19.57
CA GLU A 182 11.93 16.39 20.82
C GLU A 182 12.68 15.59 21.91
N GLU A 183 13.30 14.47 21.54
CA GLU A 183 13.90 13.50 22.48
C GLU A 183 14.92 14.12 23.46
N ALA A 184 15.53 15.24 23.08
CA ALA A 184 16.49 15.97 23.91
C ALA A 184 15.84 16.72 25.09
N SER A 185 14.58 17.16 24.99
CA SER A 185 13.94 17.94 26.06
C SER A 185 13.38 17.08 27.19
N TRP A 186 13.17 15.78 26.96
CA TRP A 186 12.53 14.87 27.91
C TRP A 186 13.52 14.01 28.71
N ARG A 187 14.80 13.97 28.32
CA ARG A 187 15.85 13.18 28.99
C ARG A 187 16.48 13.86 30.21
N ASP A 188 16.06 15.09 30.54
CA ASP A 188 16.58 15.90 31.67
C ASP A 188 15.65 15.93 32.91
N THR A 189 14.74 14.96 33.03
CA THR A 189 13.89 14.75 34.23
C THR A 189 14.07 13.35 34.78
#